data_AF-A0A7C4V5F2-F1
#
_entry.id   AF-A0A7C4V5F2-F1
#
_cell.length_a   1.000
_cell.length_b   1.000
_cell.length_c   1.000
_cell.angle_alpha   90.00
_cell.angle_beta   90.00
_cell.angle_gamma   90.00
#
_symmetry.space_group_name_H-M   'P 1'
#
loop_
_entity.id
_entity.type
_entity.pdbx_description
1 polymer ?
#
loop_
_entity_poly.entity_id
_entity_poly.type
_entity_poly.pdbx_seq_one_letter_code
_entity_poly.pdbx_strand_id
1 'polypeptide(L)'
;MNTPKTPEELTAQIERAVRGYLVEVQRAAQEAVARAFSEAGASPGATSARRRGAPAKSGKSAPRRYRSAAEIARVQEALEAAVRQFPGTSLSTLAEELQVPMRKLQIPMGHLKRAGRVRAVGERHLTRYFPAVGLVSSED
;
A
#
# COMPACT_ATOMS: atom_id res chain seq x y z
N MET A 1 -0.77 -30.82 -10.59
CA MET A 1 0.38 -30.08 -11.16
C MET A 1 1.27 -31.09 -11.85
N ASN A 2 1.56 -30.93 -13.14
CA ASN A 2 2.51 -31.80 -13.83
C ASN A 2 3.92 -31.35 -13.48
N THR A 3 4.67 -32.18 -12.77
CA THR A 3 6.08 -31.96 -12.48
C THR A 3 6.88 -32.25 -13.76
N PRO A 4 7.63 -31.27 -14.30
CA PRO A 4 8.47 -31.50 -15.48
C PRO A 4 9.55 -32.52 -15.14
N LYS A 5 9.78 -33.48 -16.03
CA LYS A 5 10.74 -34.57 -15.86
C LYS A 5 12.05 -34.31 -16.62
N THR A 6 12.05 -33.32 -17.52
CA THR A 6 13.22 -32.94 -18.32
C THR A 6 13.51 -31.43 -18.21
N PRO A 7 14.77 -31.00 -18.45
CA PRO A 7 15.13 -29.59 -18.50
C PRO A 7 14.36 -28.79 -19.57
N GLU A 8 14.04 -29.42 -20.71
CA GLU A 8 13.27 -28.81 -21.80
C GLU A 8 11.81 -28.57 -21.39
N GLU A 9 11.18 -29.53 -20.71
CA GLU A 9 9.82 -29.38 -20.17
C GLU A 9 9.75 -28.28 -19.11
N LEU A 10 10.76 -28.18 -18.25
CA LEU A 10 10.87 -27.12 -17.25
C LEU A 10 11.02 -25.75 -17.93
N THR A 11 11.85 -25.65 -18.96
CA THR A 11 12.04 -24.42 -19.73
C THR A 11 10.73 -23.97 -20.38
N ALA A 12 10.01 -24.88 -21.05
CA ALA A 12 8.72 -24.60 -21.66
C ALA A 12 7.66 -24.17 -20.61
N GLN A 13 7.70 -24.76 -19.41
CA GLN A 13 6.82 -24.39 -18.31
C GLN A 13 7.13 -22.99 -17.76
N ILE A 14 8.41 -22.66 -17.56
CA ILE A 14 8.86 -21.33 -17.13
C ILE A 14 8.44 -20.28 -18.17
N GLU A 15 8.70 -20.52 -19.45
CA GLU A 15 8.30 -19.59 -20.50
C GLU A 15 6.79 -19.36 -20.54
N ARG A 16 5.99 -20.41 -20.35
CA ARG A 16 4.53 -20.30 -20.31
C ARG A 16 4.08 -19.45 -19.11
N ALA A 17 4.70 -19.66 -17.95
CA ALA A 17 4.41 -18.87 -16.76
C ALA A 17 4.80 -17.39 -16.94
N VAL A 18 5.98 -17.13 -17.51
CA VAL A 18 6.45 -15.77 -17.83
C VAL A 18 5.52 -15.10 -18.83
N ARG A 19 5.13 -15.79 -19.91
CA ARG A 19 4.16 -15.26 -20.89
C ARG A 19 2.83 -14.90 -20.23
N GLY A 20 2.30 -15.76 -19.37
CA GLY A 20 1.07 -15.48 -18.62
C GLY A 20 1.20 -14.23 -17.75
N TYR A 21 2.30 -14.11 -17.01
CA TYR A 21 2.55 -12.94 -16.17
C TYR A 21 2.69 -11.64 -17.00
N LEU A 22 3.38 -11.69 -18.14
CA LEU A 22 3.51 -10.53 -19.03
C LEU A 22 2.17 -10.05 -19.58
N VAL A 23 1.25 -10.96 -19.89
CA VAL A 23 -0.12 -10.63 -20.33
C VAL A 23 -0.88 -9.90 -19.22
N GLU A 24 -0.81 -10.38 -17.99
CA GLU A 24 -1.45 -9.73 -16.83
C GLU A 24 -0.86 -8.34 -16.57
N VAL A 25 0.48 -8.20 -16.63
CA VAL A 25 1.15 -6.89 -16.49
C VAL A 25 0.74 -5.94 -17.60
N GLN A 26 0.68 -6.41 -18.85
CA GLN A 26 0.25 -5.60 -19.99
C GLN A 26 -1.19 -5.11 -19.81
N ARG A 27 -2.10 -6.00 -19.40
CA ARG A 27 -3.49 -5.64 -19.12
C ARG A 27 -3.59 -4.60 -18.01
N ALA A 28 -2.89 -4.80 -16.88
CA ALA A 28 -2.88 -3.86 -15.78
C ALA A 28 -2.34 -2.48 -16.20
N ALA A 29 -1.29 -2.45 -17.03
CA ALA A 29 -0.74 -1.23 -17.60
C ALA A 29 -1.75 -0.52 -18.51
N GLN A 30 -2.45 -1.25 -19.39
CA GLN A 30 -3.49 -0.69 -20.25
C GLN A 30 -4.65 -0.09 -19.43
N GLU A 31 -5.10 -0.78 -18.38
CA GLU A 31 -6.13 -0.27 -17.48
C GLU A 31 -5.68 0.97 -16.72
N ALA A 32 -4.41 1.06 -16.32
CA ALA A 32 -3.84 2.24 -15.67
C ALA A 32 -3.78 3.43 -16.63
N VAL A 33 -3.36 3.20 -17.88
CA VAL A 33 -3.33 4.23 -18.92
C VAL A 33 -4.73 4.72 -19.27
N ALA A 34 -5.71 3.82 -19.43
CA ALA A 34 -7.11 4.18 -19.68
C ALA A 34 -7.71 5.03 -18.54
N ARG A 35 -7.39 4.69 -17.28
CA ARG A 35 -7.75 5.49 -16.11
C ARG A 35 -7.12 6.89 -16.15
N ALA A 36 -5.82 6.98 -16.43
CA ALA A 36 -5.13 8.27 -16.52
C ALA A 36 -5.70 9.17 -17.64
N PHE A 37 -6.05 8.61 -18.79
CA PHE A 37 -6.71 9.37 -19.87
C PHE A 37 -8.14 9.79 -19.50
N SER A 38 -8.89 8.95 -18.79
CA SER A 38 -10.23 9.31 -18.29
C SER A 38 -10.17 10.44 -17.25
N GLU A 39 -9.13 10.43 -16.40
CA GLU A 39 -8.85 11.51 -15.44
C GLU A 39 -8.35 12.79 -16.12
N ALA A 40 -7.59 12.68 -17.22
CA ALA A 40 -7.11 13.82 -17.99
C ALA A 40 -8.21 14.49 -18.83
N GLY A 41 -9.24 13.75 -19.26
CA GLY A 41 -10.44 14.28 -19.93
C GLY A 41 -11.42 14.95 -18.97
N ALA A 42 -11.40 14.59 -17.69
CA ALA A 42 -12.09 15.31 -16.63
C ALA A 42 -11.28 16.56 -16.25
N SER A 43 -11.50 17.66 -16.97
CA SER A 43 -10.84 18.96 -16.78
C SER A 43 -10.54 19.27 -15.30
N PRO A 44 -9.27 19.21 -14.86
CA PRO A 44 -8.84 19.83 -13.63
C PRO A 44 -8.48 21.26 -14.01
N GLY A 45 -9.43 22.17 -13.86
CA GLY A 45 -9.16 23.59 -13.93
C GLY A 45 -7.96 23.94 -13.04
N ALA A 46 -6.93 24.47 -13.68
CA ALA A 46 -5.85 25.29 -13.13
C ALA A 46 -4.86 24.61 -12.15
N THR A 47 -3.85 23.96 -12.74
CA THR A 47 -2.50 23.97 -12.16
C THR A 47 -1.99 25.40 -12.02
N SER A 48 -1.83 25.82 -10.76
CA SER A 48 -0.61 26.41 -10.21
C SER A 48 0.28 27.20 -11.19
N ALA A 49 0.14 28.52 -11.20
CA ALA A 49 1.21 29.43 -11.58
C ALA A 49 1.51 30.41 -10.44
N ARG A 50 2.74 30.30 -9.91
CA ARG A 50 3.57 31.38 -9.36
C ARG A 50 3.13 32.01 -8.02
N ARG A 51 3.63 31.44 -6.91
CA ARG A 51 3.81 32.17 -5.65
C ARG A 51 4.98 33.15 -5.78
N ARG A 52 4.71 34.46 -5.85
CA ARG A 52 5.49 35.51 -5.20
C ARG A 52 4.57 36.72 -4.92
N GLY A 53 4.45 37.08 -3.65
CA GLY A 53 3.99 38.41 -3.22
C GLY A 53 2.59 38.50 -2.63
N ALA A 54 2.55 38.72 -1.31
CA ALA A 54 1.52 39.41 -0.52
C ALA A 54 0.11 38.77 -0.35
N PRO A 55 -0.58 39.05 0.78
CA PRO A 55 -1.65 38.20 1.29
C PRO A 55 -3.01 38.63 0.72
N ALA A 56 -3.64 37.76 -0.06
CA ALA A 56 -5.03 37.91 -0.47
C ALA A 56 -5.92 37.05 0.43
N LYS A 57 -6.81 37.71 1.18
CA LYS A 57 -7.95 37.08 1.84
C LYS A 57 -8.88 36.50 0.78
N SER A 58 -8.88 35.19 0.53
CA SER A 58 -9.98 34.51 -0.18
C SER A 58 -9.90 32.99 -0.09
N GLY A 59 -11.08 32.37 0.00
CA GLY A 59 -11.30 30.96 -0.29
C GLY A 59 -11.20 30.04 0.92
N LYS A 60 -12.36 29.65 1.48
CA LYS A 60 -12.49 28.52 2.40
C LYS A 60 -11.81 27.30 1.77
N SER A 61 -10.66 26.90 2.31
CA SER A 61 -10.01 25.63 1.97
C SER A 61 -11.04 24.53 2.16
N ALA A 62 -11.30 23.74 1.11
CA ALA A 62 -12.12 22.56 1.22
C ALA A 62 -11.62 21.73 2.41
N PRO A 63 -12.50 21.28 3.32
CA PRO A 63 -12.05 20.59 4.51
C PRO A 63 -11.27 19.36 4.07
N ARG A 64 -9.98 19.33 4.45
CA ARG A 64 -9.13 18.15 4.32
C ARG A 64 -9.91 17.01 4.97
N ARG A 65 -10.51 16.11 4.18
CA ARG A 65 -11.33 15.01 4.71
C ARG A 65 -10.43 14.21 5.64
N TYR A 66 -10.58 14.46 6.93
CA TYR A 66 -9.99 13.66 7.97
C TYR A 66 -10.58 12.26 7.80
N ARG A 67 -9.73 11.22 7.78
CA ARG A 67 -10.26 9.85 7.72
C ARG A 67 -11.14 9.65 8.93
N SER A 68 -12.31 9.06 8.72
CA SER A 68 -13.17 8.72 9.86
C SER A 68 -12.44 7.70 10.74
N ALA A 69 -12.71 7.73 12.05
CA ALA A 69 -12.12 6.76 12.98
C ALA A 69 -12.42 5.31 12.55
N ALA A 70 -13.60 5.07 11.98
CA ALA A 70 -14.01 3.78 11.42
C ALA A 70 -13.14 3.34 10.23
N GLU A 71 -12.78 4.26 9.32
CA GLU A 71 -11.89 3.95 8.20
C GLU A 71 -10.49 3.55 8.70
N ILE A 72 -9.98 4.27 9.72
CA ILE A 72 -8.69 3.96 10.32
C ILE A 72 -8.73 2.58 10.99
N ALA A 73 -9.77 2.27 11.76
CA ALA A 73 -9.92 0.99 12.44
C ALA A 73 -9.94 -0.20 11.47
N ARG A 74 -10.68 -0.09 10.36
CA ARG A 74 -10.69 -1.14 9.31
C ARG A 74 -9.30 -1.37 8.70
N VAL A 75 -8.58 -0.29 8.41
CA VAL A 75 -7.22 -0.39 7.87
C VAL A 75 -6.24 -0.96 8.90
N GLN A 76 -6.42 -0.67 10.19
CA GLN A 76 -5.60 -1.26 11.24
C GLN A 76 -5.78 -2.77 11.34
N GLU A 77 -7.03 -3.26 11.28
CA GLU A 77 -7.33 -4.69 11.35
C GLU A 77 -6.74 -5.45 10.16
N ALA A 78 -6.94 -4.95 8.94
CA ALA A 78 -6.36 -5.54 7.74
C ALA A 78 -4.81 -5.52 7.78
N LEU A 79 -4.22 -4.43 8.25
CA LEU A 79 -2.78 -4.27 8.37
C LEU A 79 -2.17 -5.23 9.40
N GLU A 80 -2.87 -5.48 10.50
CA GLU A 80 -2.43 -6.46 11.49
C GLU A 80 -2.50 -7.89 10.98
N ALA A 81 -3.57 -8.25 10.29
CA ALA A 81 -3.69 -9.56 9.65
C ALA A 81 -2.52 -9.78 8.66
N ALA A 82 -2.22 -8.78 7.84
CA ALA A 82 -1.11 -8.83 6.90
C ALA A 82 0.26 -8.97 7.59
N VAL A 83 0.50 -8.25 8.70
CA VAL A 83 1.74 -8.39 9.48
C VAL A 83 1.87 -9.77 10.13
N ARG A 84 0.76 -10.38 10.57
CA ARG A 84 0.75 -11.76 11.11
C ARG A 84 1.04 -12.80 10.03
N GLN A 85 0.49 -12.60 8.83
CA GLN A 85 0.69 -13.49 7.69
C GLN A 85 2.12 -13.38 7.12
N PHE A 86 2.68 -12.17 7.08
CA PHE A 86 3.99 -11.87 6.49
C PHE A 86 4.90 -11.14 7.48
N PRO A 87 5.37 -11.82 8.55
CA PRO A 87 6.26 -11.21 9.52
C PRO A 87 7.62 -10.86 8.89
N GLY A 88 8.22 -9.77 9.33
CA GLY A 88 9.53 -9.31 8.85
C GLY A 88 9.48 -8.56 7.52
N THR A 89 8.31 -8.14 7.05
CA THR A 89 8.14 -7.37 5.81
C THR A 89 8.20 -5.86 6.04
N SER A 90 8.50 -5.09 4.99
CA SER A 90 8.44 -3.62 5.05
C SER A 90 7.02 -3.10 4.83
N LEU A 91 6.80 -1.84 5.23
CA LEU A 91 5.52 -1.16 5.02
C LEU A 91 5.17 -0.99 3.54
N SER A 92 6.16 -0.98 2.64
CA SER A 92 5.94 -0.92 1.19
C SER A 92 5.32 -2.21 0.66
N THR A 93 5.85 -3.37 1.05
CA THR A 93 5.31 -4.68 0.67
C THR A 93 3.90 -4.88 1.23
N LEU A 94 3.67 -4.44 2.48
CA LEU A 94 2.32 -4.45 3.07
C LEU A 94 1.35 -3.50 2.35
N ALA A 95 1.84 -2.39 1.80
CA ALA A 95 1.03 -1.46 1.01
C ALA A 95 0.60 -2.07 -0.33
N GLU A 96 1.50 -2.80 -0.98
CA GLU A 96 1.23 -3.55 -2.21
C GLU A 96 0.21 -4.66 -1.96
N GLU A 97 0.41 -5.47 -0.91
CA GLU A 97 -0.50 -6.56 -0.53
C GLU A 97 -1.91 -6.07 -0.23
N LEU A 98 -2.03 -4.96 0.50
CA LEU A 98 -3.32 -4.38 0.86
C LEU A 98 -3.91 -3.50 -0.26
N GLN A 99 -3.19 -3.28 -1.36
CA GLN A 99 -3.54 -2.34 -2.43
C GLN A 99 -3.88 -0.92 -1.90
N VAL A 100 -3.24 -0.53 -0.80
CA VAL A 100 -3.48 0.76 -0.12
C VAL A 100 -2.21 1.61 -0.23
N PRO A 101 -2.30 2.90 -0.61
CA PRO A 101 -1.12 3.74 -0.71
C PRO A 101 -0.36 3.81 0.61
N MET A 102 0.98 3.73 0.57
CA MET A 102 1.83 3.73 1.77
C MET A 102 1.54 4.91 2.73
N ARG A 103 1.26 6.11 2.19
CA ARG A 103 0.88 7.29 2.98
C ARG A 103 -0.39 7.08 3.81
N LYS A 104 -1.28 6.18 3.39
CA LYS A 104 -2.48 5.83 4.13
C LYS A 104 -2.21 4.88 5.30
N LEU A 105 -1.13 4.09 5.24
CA LEU A 105 -0.79 3.10 6.27
C LEU A 105 0.05 3.67 7.42
N GLN A 106 0.73 4.79 7.25
CA GLN A 106 1.60 5.38 8.28
C GLN A 106 0.88 5.65 9.61
N ILE A 107 -0.31 6.24 9.55
CA ILE A 107 -1.11 6.55 10.76
C ILE A 107 -1.61 5.25 11.42
N PRO A 108 -2.35 4.36 10.71
CA PRO A 108 -2.75 3.04 11.24
C PRO A 108 -1.60 2.24 11.85
N MET A 109 -0.46 2.15 11.16
CA MET A 109 0.72 1.45 11.65
C MET A 109 1.26 2.08 12.94
N GLY A 110 1.29 3.41 13.02
CA GLY A 110 1.65 4.13 14.24
C GLY A 110 0.72 3.82 15.42
N HIS A 111 -0.59 3.70 15.17
CA HIS A 111 -1.53 3.26 16.21
C HIS A 111 -1.30 1.82 16.64
N LEU A 112 -1.06 0.89 15.70
CA LEU A 112 -0.76 -0.52 16.02
C LEU A 112 0.52 -0.67 16.84
N LYS A 113 1.56 0.13 16.53
CA LYS A 113 2.79 0.19 17.32
C LYS A 113 2.54 0.69 18.74
N ARG A 114 1.79 1.79 18.91
CA ARG A 114 1.47 2.35 20.23
C ARG A 114 0.60 1.41 21.06
N ALA A 115 -0.31 0.69 20.41
CA ALA A 115 -1.14 -0.33 21.04
C ALA A 115 -0.37 -1.62 21.37
N GLY A 116 0.92 -1.70 21.07
CA GLY A 116 1.73 -2.89 21.34
C GLY A 116 1.34 -4.11 20.51
N ARG A 117 0.59 -3.95 19.42
CA ARG A 117 0.13 -5.06 18.55
C ARG A 117 1.14 -5.43 17.47
N VAL A 118 1.98 -4.47 17.08
CA VAL A 118 3.03 -4.64 16.06
C VAL A 118 4.33 -4.04 16.56
N ARG A 119 5.44 -4.78 16.41
CA ARG A 119 6.80 -4.29 16.65
C ARG A 119 7.50 -3.96 15.33
N ALA A 120 8.37 -2.96 15.35
CA ALA A 120 9.18 -2.56 14.22
C ALA A 120 10.66 -2.73 14.56
N VAL A 121 11.44 -3.33 13.67
CA VAL A 121 12.87 -3.60 13.82
C VAL A 121 13.62 -2.96 12.65
N GLY A 122 14.75 -2.32 12.92
CA GLY A 122 15.56 -1.62 11.91
C GLY A 122 15.20 -0.14 11.77
N GLU A 123 15.88 0.53 10.84
CA GLU A 123 15.80 1.98 10.69
C GLU A 123 15.40 2.40 9.27
N ARG A 124 14.65 3.52 9.17
CA ARG A 124 14.26 4.16 7.92
C ARG A 124 13.68 3.15 6.91
N HIS A 125 14.35 2.93 5.78
CA HIS A 125 13.91 2.03 4.71
C HIS A 125 14.14 0.55 5.02
N LEU A 126 14.97 0.21 6.02
CA LEU A 126 15.21 -1.16 6.46
C LEU A 126 14.22 -1.62 7.54
N THR A 127 13.24 -0.80 7.90
CA THR A 127 12.25 -1.13 8.93
C THR A 127 11.42 -2.35 8.52
N ARG A 128 11.46 -3.40 9.34
CA ARG A 128 10.68 -4.62 9.22
C ARG A 128 9.66 -4.72 10.35
N TYR A 129 8.43 -5.11 10.01
CA TYR A 129 7.32 -5.19 10.94
C TYR A 129 7.05 -6.64 11.33
N PHE A 130 6.79 -6.87 12.61
CA PHE A 130 6.48 -8.19 13.15
C PHE A 130 5.26 -8.10 14.07
N PRO A 131 4.47 -9.17 14.19
CA PRO A 131 3.45 -9.24 15.22
C PRO A 131 4.12 -9.15 16.60
N ALA A 132 3.48 -8.44 17.52
CA ALA A 132 3.88 -8.44 18.91
C ALA A 132 3.39 -9.76 19.54
N VAL A 133 4.22 -10.79 19.47
CA VAL A 133 3.99 -12.06 20.16
C VAL A 133 4.51 -11.88 21.59
N GLY A 134 3.63 -11.60 22.56
CA GLY A 134 4.00 -11.65 23.98
C GLY A 134 3.71 -10.45 24.89
N LEU A 135 2.73 -9.59 24.59
CA LEU A 135 2.13 -8.73 25.63
C LEU A 135 0.61 -8.91 25.58
N VAL A 136 0.17 -10.09 25.99
CA VAL A 136 -1.09 -10.17 26.73
C VAL A 136 -0.87 -9.31 27.97
N SER A 137 -1.48 -8.13 28.01
CA SER A 137 -1.71 -7.45 29.28
C SER A 137 -2.53 -8.42 30.12
N SER A 138 -1.86 -9.10 31.04
CA SER A 138 -2.49 -9.69 32.20
C SER A 138 -3.35 -8.62 32.87
N GLU A 139 -4.56 -9.02 33.20
CA GLU A 139 -5.46 -8.36 34.14
C GLU A 139 -4.70 -7.86 35.38
N ASP A 140 -4.96 -6.60 35.75
CA ASP A 140 -5.22 -6.16 37.14
C ASP A 140 -6.00 -4.82 37.10
#